data_AF-A0A060BST0-F1
#
_entry.id   AF-A0A060BST0-F1
#
_cell.length_a   1.000
_cell.length_b   1.000
_cell.length_c   1.000
_cell.angle_alpha   90.00
_cell.angle_beta   90.00
_cell.angle_gamma   90.00
#
_symmetry.space_group_name_H-M   'P 1'
#
loop_
_entity.id
_entity.type
_entity.pdbx_description
1 polymer ?
#
loop_
_entity_poly.entity_id
_entity_poly.type
_entity_poly.pdbx_seq_one_letter_code
_entity_poly.pdbx_strand_id
1 'polypeptide(L)'
;HWVIDKQSGLLTHWRVDGVQQLLTPLRDQFVRAPLDNDIGVSEVERIDPDAWVERWKSADLYNLSPRCVQCEAQRLNHEVVIDCRWHYLRGDEVAIVSHWRMTFD
;
A
#
# COMPACT_ATOMS: atom_id res chain seq x y z
N HIS A 1 -7.89 4.77 -20.30
CA HIS A 1 -8.91 5.25 -19.33
C HIS A 1 -8.53 4.79 -17.93
N TRP A 2 -8.49 5.72 -16.98
CA TRP A 2 -8.05 5.50 -15.60
C TRP A 2 -9.20 5.79 -14.64
N VAL A 3 -9.34 4.97 -13.58
CA VAL A 3 -10.35 5.18 -12.53
C VAL A 3 -9.66 5.14 -11.17
N ILE A 4 -9.65 6.29 -10.50
CA ILE A 4 -9.28 6.39 -9.09
C ILE A 4 -10.55 6.34 -8.26
N ASP A 5 -10.60 5.43 -7.29
CA ASP A 5 -11.69 5.43 -6.32
C ASP A 5 -11.41 6.48 -5.24
N LYS A 6 -12.30 7.47 -5.09
CA LYS A 6 -12.06 8.60 -4.19
C LYS A 6 -12.05 8.21 -2.70
N GLN A 7 -12.79 7.17 -2.33
CA GLN A 7 -12.89 6.73 -0.94
C GLN A 7 -11.61 6.01 -0.49
N SER A 8 -11.08 5.12 -1.32
CA SER A 8 -9.85 4.37 -1.05
C SER A 8 -8.59 5.09 -1.52
N GLY A 9 -8.70 6.07 -2.41
CA GLY A 9 -7.57 6.76 -3.07
C GLY A 9 -6.88 5.94 -4.17
N LEU A 10 -7.25 4.66 -4.35
CA LEU A 10 -6.50 3.73 -5.17
C LEU A 10 -6.87 3.82 -6.65
N LEU A 11 -5.90 3.56 -7.52
CA LEU A 11 -6.16 3.24 -8.93
C LEU A 11 -6.81 1.86 -9.01
N THR A 12 -8.12 1.83 -9.24
CA THR A 12 -8.91 0.58 -9.28
C THR A 12 -9.04 0.01 -10.68
N HIS A 13 -9.03 0.86 -11.71
CA HIS A 13 -9.15 0.41 -13.09
C HIS A 13 -8.24 1.17 -14.03
N TRP A 14 -7.62 0.42 -14.93
CA TRP A 14 -6.92 0.93 -16.09
C TRP A 14 -7.38 0.13 -17.30
N ARG A 15 -7.88 0.83 -18.33
CA ARG A 15 -8.26 0.23 -19.61
C ARG A 15 -7.45 0.81 -20.76
N VAL A 16 -6.93 -0.08 -21.60
CA VAL A 16 -6.27 0.20 -22.88
C VAL A 16 -7.11 -0.47 -23.96
N ASP A 17 -7.57 0.28 -24.96
CA ASP A 17 -8.45 -0.20 -26.03
C ASP A 17 -9.69 -0.97 -25.52
N GLY A 18 -10.24 -0.50 -24.39
CA GLY A 18 -11.38 -1.13 -23.72
C GLY A 18 -11.05 -2.35 -22.86
N VAL A 19 -9.83 -2.89 -22.93
CA VAL A 19 -9.38 -4.07 -22.17
C VAL A 19 -8.86 -3.66 -20.80
N GLN A 20 -9.42 -4.26 -19.74
CA GLN A 20 -9.01 -4.07 -18.36
C GLN A 20 -7.61 -4.65 -18.10
N GLN A 21 -6.72 -3.84 -17.52
CA GLN A 21 -5.33 -4.20 -17.24
C GLN A 21 -5.08 -4.59 -15.78
N LEU A 22 -5.96 -4.18 -14.86
CA LEU A 22 -5.83 -4.45 -13.43
C LEU A 22 -6.92 -5.40 -12.93
N LEU A 23 -6.52 -6.51 -12.31
CA LEU A 23 -7.43 -7.41 -11.58
C LEU A 23 -7.66 -6.93 -10.14
N THR A 24 -6.66 -6.29 -9.54
CA THR A 24 -6.72 -5.70 -8.21
C THR A 24 -6.20 -4.27 -8.25
N PRO A 25 -6.67 -3.37 -7.37
CA PRO A 25 -6.18 -2.00 -7.32
C PRO A 25 -4.67 -1.93 -7.09
N LEU A 26 -4.03 -0.92 -7.67
CA LEU A 26 -2.64 -0.58 -7.37
C LEU A 26 -2.59 0.03 -5.96
N ARG A 27 -1.71 -0.51 -5.11
CA ARG A 27 -1.57 -0.13 -3.68
C ARG A 27 -0.12 -0.32 -3.22
N ASP A 28 0.25 0.35 -2.12
CA ASP A 28 1.54 0.11 -1.47
C ASP A 28 1.63 -1.33 -0.91
N GLN A 29 2.85 -1.86 -0.79
CA GLN A 29 3.17 -3.14 -0.17
C GLN A 29 4.46 -2.99 0.64
N PHE A 30 4.37 -3.12 1.97
CA PHE A 30 5.52 -2.90 2.88
C PHE A 30 6.13 -4.20 3.41
N VAL A 31 5.49 -5.34 3.14
CA VAL A 31 5.98 -6.65 3.55
C VAL A 31 6.25 -7.54 2.35
N ARG A 32 7.07 -8.55 2.57
CA ARG A 32 7.31 -9.64 1.63
C ARG A 32 7.02 -10.98 2.27
N ALA A 33 6.93 -12.01 1.44
CA ALA A 33 7.06 -13.38 1.91
C ALA A 33 8.46 -13.55 2.55
N PRO A 34 8.57 -14.02 3.80
CA PRO A 34 9.85 -14.19 4.49
C PRO A 34 10.76 -15.16 3.74
N LEU A 35 12.04 -14.79 3.60
CA LEU A 35 13.09 -15.69 3.13
C LEU A 35 13.78 -16.37 4.32
N ASP A 36 14.61 -17.38 4.08
CA ASP A 36 15.35 -18.07 5.15
C ASP A 36 16.15 -17.11 6.04
N ASN A 37 16.75 -16.07 5.45
CA ASN A 37 17.50 -15.03 6.19
C ASN A 37 16.62 -14.13 7.06
N ASP A 38 15.32 -13.99 6.73
CA ASP A 38 14.38 -13.21 7.54
C ASP A 38 13.87 -14.04 8.73
N ILE A 39 13.82 -15.36 8.58
CA ILE A 39 13.37 -16.33 9.58
C ILE A 39 14.51 -16.66 10.55
N GLY A 40 15.74 -16.82 10.04
CA GLY A 40 16.89 -17.22 10.83
C GLY A 40 16.69 -18.62 11.42
N VAL A 41 16.85 -18.72 12.74
CA VAL A 41 16.60 -19.95 13.51
C VAL A 41 15.25 -19.91 14.24
N SER A 42 14.37 -18.95 13.92
CA SER A 42 13.05 -18.83 14.53
C SER A 42 12.14 -19.98 14.10
N GLU A 43 11.57 -20.68 15.08
CA GLU A 43 10.64 -21.79 14.87
C GLU A 43 9.33 -21.54 15.62
N VAL A 44 8.25 -22.20 15.20
CA VAL A 44 6.92 -22.05 15.84
C VAL A 44 6.96 -22.38 17.34
N GLU A 45 7.76 -23.37 17.73
CA GLU A 45 7.92 -23.78 19.13
C GLU A 45 9.01 -23.00 19.89
N ARG A 46 9.87 -22.27 19.16
CA ARG A 46 10.97 -21.47 19.72
C ARG A 46 11.20 -20.21 18.88
N ILE A 47 10.40 -19.19 19.20
CA ILE A 47 10.46 -17.89 18.52
C ILE A 47 11.78 -17.19 18.86
N ASP A 48 12.51 -16.77 17.82
CA ASP A 48 13.65 -15.86 17.95
C ASP A 48 13.18 -14.41 17.75
N PRO A 49 13.12 -13.57 18.81
CA PRO A 49 12.67 -12.19 18.69
C PRO A 49 13.63 -11.31 17.87
N ASP A 50 14.85 -11.76 17.61
CA ASP A 50 15.82 -11.03 16.80
C ASP A 50 15.69 -11.30 15.30
N ALA A 51 14.95 -12.35 14.91
CA ALA A 51 14.63 -12.61 13.52
C ALA A 51 13.79 -11.48 12.92
N TRP A 52 14.11 -11.07 11.68
CA TRP A 52 13.41 -9.98 11.00
C TRP A 52 11.91 -10.24 10.87
N VAL A 53 11.52 -11.48 10.54
CA VAL A 53 10.11 -11.85 10.41
C VAL A 53 9.34 -11.67 11.72
N GLU A 54 9.95 -11.97 12.87
CA GLU A 54 9.32 -11.82 14.18
C GLU A 54 9.25 -10.35 14.59
N ARG A 55 10.26 -9.56 14.25
CA ARG A 55 10.21 -8.10 14.41
C ARG A 55 9.09 -7.49 13.57
N TRP A 56 8.92 -7.89 12.31
CA TRP A 56 7.83 -7.43 11.46
C TRP A 56 6.44 -7.80 12.01
N LYS A 57 6.29 -9.03 12.51
CA LYS A 57 5.06 -9.48 13.19
C LYS A 57 4.78 -8.67 14.45
N SER A 58 5.79 -8.46 15.30
CA SER A 58 5.64 -7.67 16.54
C SER A 58 5.28 -6.20 16.28
N ALA A 59 5.75 -5.65 15.15
CA ALA A 59 5.39 -4.33 14.67
C ALA A 59 4.05 -4.29 13.91
N ASP A 60 3.37 -5.43 13.76
CA ASP A 60 2.10 -5.62 13.06
C ASP A 60 2.12 -5.19 11.58
N LEU A 61 3.30 -5.24 10.93
CA LEU A 61 3.46 -4.78 9.55
C LEU A 61 2.61 -5.57 8.55
N TYR A 62 2.29 -6.82 8.87
CA TYR A 62 1.45 -7.69 8.04
C TYR A 62 -0.04 -7.33 8.09
N ASN A 63 -0.50 -6.62 9.12
CA ASN A 63 -1.92 -6.31 9.34
C ASN A 63 -2.22 -4.81 9.39
N LEU A 64 -1.32 -3.97 8.87
CA LEU A 64 -1.55 -2.54 8.81
C LEU A 64 -2.85 -2.23 8.06
N SER A 65 -3.72 -1.46 8.70
CA SER A 65 -5.00 -1.05 8.12
C SER A 65 -4.83 0.26 7.34
N PRO A 66 -5.03 0.27 6.02
CA PRO A 66 -4.91 1.49 5.23
C PRO A 66 -6.11 2.41 5.44
N ARG A 67 -5.85 3.70 5.62
CA ARG A 67 -6.85 4.76 5.66
C ARG A 67 -6.44 5.87 4.69
N CYS A 68 -7.21 6.04 3.62
CA CYS A 68 -7.08 7.21 2.74
C CYS A 68 -7.54 8.46 3.51
N VAL A 69 -6.64 9.42 3.67
CA VAL A 69 -6.89 10.67 4.41
C VAL A 69 -6.98 11.88 3.47
N GLN A 70 -6.48 11.75 2.24
CA GLN A 70 -6.58 12.75 1.18
C GLN A 70 -6.65 12.05 -0.17
N CYS A 71 -7.54 12.50 -1.05
CA CYS A 71 -7.60 12.11 -2.45
C CYS A 71 -8.21 13.26 -3.24
N GLU A 72 -7.36 14.06 -3.88
CA GLU A 72 -7.74 15.30 -4.56
C GLU A 72 -7.33 15.25 -6.01
N ALA A 73 -8.20 15.75 -6.89
CA ALA A 73 -7.95 15.82 -8.32
C ALA A 73 -7.82 17.28 -8.74
N GLN A 74 -6.74 17.60 -9.43
CA GLN A 74 -6.51 18.89 -10.05
C GLN A 74 -6.38 18.73 -11.56
N ARG A 75 -7.18 19.49 -12.31
CA ARG A 75 -7.01 19.61 -13.76
C ARG A 75 -6.07 20.77 -14.07
N LEU A 76 -5.02 20.48 -14.82
CA LEU A 76 -4.07 21.45 -15.36
C LEU A 76 -4.27 21.57 -16.87
N ASN A 77 -3.45 22.37 -17.54
CA ASN A 77 -3.62 22.70 -18.96
C ASN A 77 -3.52 21.46 -19.88
N HIS A 78 -2.62 20.52 -19.57
CA HIS A 78 -2.35 19.34 -20.41
C HIS A 78 -2.36 18.04 -19.62
N GLU A 79 -2.77 18.07 -18.35
CA GLU A 79 -2.71 16.90 -17.47
C GLU A 79 -3.76 16.99 -16.38
N VAL A 80 -4.06 15.84 -15.79
CA VAL A 80 -4.79 15.71 -14.54
C VAL A 80 -3.85 15.13 -13.51
N VAL A 81 -3.72 15.81 -12.38
CA VAL A 81 -2.94 15.37 -11.23
C VAL A 81 -3.90 14.87 -10.16
N ILE A 82 -3.62 13.70 -9.61
CA ILE A 82 -4.31 13.15 -8.46
C ILE A 82 -3.30 13.03 -7.31
N ASP A 83 -3.55 13.76 -6.23
CA ASP A 83 -2.77 13.71 -4.99
C ASP A 83 -3.50 12.88 -3.94
N CYS A 84 -2.88 11.80 -3.49
CA CYS A 84 -3.45 10.87 -2.53
C CYS A 84 -2.51 10.66 -1.34
N ARG A 85 -3.07 10.61 -0.13
CA ARG A 85 -2.32 10.28 1.09
C ARG A 85 -3.03 9.19 1.88
N TRP A 86 -2.24 8.23 2.33
CA TRP A 86 -2.69 7.14 3.19
C TRP A 86 -1.93 7.13 4.50
N HIS A 87 -2.66 6.85 5.57
CA HIS A 87 -2.11 6.42 6.83
C HIS A 87 -2.30 4.91 6.94
N TYR A 88 -1.23 4.18 7.20
CA TYR A 88 -1.25 2.75 7.48
C TYR A 88 -1.17 2.57 8.98
N LEU A 89 -2.25 2.07 9.55
CA LEU A 89 -2.50 2.06 10.99
C LEU A 89 -2.16 0.71 11.61
N ARG A 90 -1.50 0.74 12.77
CA ARG A 90 -1.43 -0.36 13.74
C ARG A 90 -2.37 -0.04 14.88
N GLY A 91 -3.56 -0.65 14.90
CA GLY A 91 -4.65 -0.18 15.76
C GLY A 91 -5.05 1.25 15.38
N ASP A 92 -4.89 2.19 16.31
CA ASP A 92 -5.16 3.62 16.08
C ASP A 92 -3.89 4.46 15.82
N GLU A 93 -2.72 3.84 15.87
CA GLU A 93 -1.43 4.52 15.66
C GLU A 93 -1.04 4.50 14.18
N VAL A 94 -0.59 5.65 13.66
CA VAL A 94 -0.04 5.75 12.30
C VAL A 94 1.39 5.21 12.29
N ALA A 95 1.58 4.04 11.68
CA ALA A 95 2.91 3.42 11.54
C ALA A 95 3.64 3.93 10.29
N ILE A 96 2.93 4.09 9.17
CA ILE A 96 3.50 4.52 7.89
C ILE A 96 2.56 5.54 7.23
N VAL A 97 3.12 6.58 6.63
CA VAL A 97 2.40 7.52 5.76
C VAL A 97 2.93 7.37 4.34
N SER A 98 2.02 7.16 3.39
CA SER A 98 2.33 7.17 1.95
C SER A 98 1.69 8.39 1.31
N HIS A 99 2.40 9.04 0.40
CA HIS A 99 1.87 10.14 -0.42
C HIS A 99 2.23 9.86 -1.87
N TRP A 100 1.20 9.74 -2.70
CA TRP A 100 1.36 9.57 -4.13
C TRP A 100 0.86 10.81 -4.85
N ARG A 101 1.58 11.16 -5.92
CA ARG A 101 1.14 12.10 -6.95
C ARG A 101 1.11 11.35 -8.27
N MET A 102 -0.10 11.14 -8.79
CA MET A 102 -0.32 10.47 -10.07
C MET A 102 -0.66 11.51 -11.12
N THR A 103 0.08 11.51 -12.23
CA THR A 103 -0.14 12.45 -13.35
C THR A 103 -0.61 11.67 -14.57
N PHE A 104 -1.70 12.14 -15.19
CA PHE A 104 -2.31 11.56 -16.37
C PHE A 104 -2.43 12.61 -17.48
N ASP A 105 -2.03 12.27 -18.70
CA ASP A 105 -2.15 13.09 -19.92
C ASP A 105 -3.41 12.76 -20.76
#